data_AF-A0A078MMY6-F1
#
_entry.id   AF-A0A078MMY6-F1
#
_cell.length_a   1.000
_cell.length_b   1.000
_cell.length_c   1.000
_cell.angle_alpha   90.00
_cell.angle_beta   90.00
_cell.angle_gamma   90.00
#
_symmetry.space_group_name_H-M   'P 1'
#
loop_
_entity.id
_entity.type
_entity.pdbx_description
1 polymer ?
#
loop_
_entity_poly.entity_id
_entity_poly.type
_entity_poly.pdbx_seq_one_letter_code
_entity_poly.pdbx_strand_id
1 'polypeptide(L)'
;MATNETHPTLEQLRARQTQLVLGLAQETSSARLAAMSDELEELLNVIQKREAEEQGSQVPQREDGIVVEPGADLDRDLQGKVGDDGR
;
A
#
# COMPACT_ATOMS: atom_id res chain seq x y z
N MET A 1 -15.03 16.57 25.94
CA MET A 1 -13.67 16.05 26.13
C MET A 1 -13.40 15.16 24.93
N ALA A 2 -12.51 15.58 24.02
CA ALA A 2 -12.19 14.77 22.84
C ALA A 2 -11.30 13.61 23.30
N THR A 3 -11.81 12.39 23.18
CA THR A 3 -11.00 11.19 23.27
C THR A 3 -10.07 11.19 22.06
N ASN A 4 -8.84 11.70 22.22
CA ASN A 4 -7.78 11.48 21.25
C ASN A 4 -7.45 9.98 21.26
N GLU A 5 -8.23 9.20 20.53
CA GLU A 5 -7.91 7.81 20.20
C GLU A 5 -6.69 7.87 19.29
N THR A 6 -5.51 7.90 19.90
CA THR A 6 -4.24 7.95 19.17
C THR A 6 -4.05 6.59 18.52
N HIS A 7 -4.49 6.49 17.27
CA HIS A 7 -4.18 5.33 16.45
C HIS A 7 -2.65 5.23 16.31
N PRO A 8 -2.07 4.01 16.43
CA PRO A 8 -0.63 3.83 16.23
C PRO A 8 -0.22 4.29 14.83
N THR A 9 0.90 5.00 14.75
CA THR A 9 1.49 5.45 13.47
C THR A 9 2.05 4.26 12.69
N LEU A 10 2.25 4.44 11.38
CA LEU A 10 2.85 3.40 10.53
C LEU A 10 4.22 2.93 11.07
N GLU A 11 5.05 3.88 11.52
CA GLU A 11 6.35 3.58 12.14
C GLU A 11 6.21 2.72 13.41
N GLN A 12 5.23 3.03 14.28
CA GLN A 12 4.96 2.22 15.47
C GLN A 12 4.50 0.80 15.12
N LEU A 13 3.68 0.66 14.08
CA LEU A 13 3.25 -0.65 13.58
C LEU A 13 4.44 -1.45 13.01
N ARG A 14 5.33 -0.81 12.23
CA ARG A 14 6.55 -1.43 11.69
C ARG A 14 7.54 -1.82 12.78
N ALA A 15 7.67 -1.01 13.83
CA ALA A 15 8.47 -1.35 15.00
C ALA A 15 7.94 -2.60 15.69
N ARG A 16 6.61 -2.70 15.88
CA ARG A 16 5.96 -3.90 16.45
C ARG A 16 6.15 -5.13 15.56
N GLN A 17 6.05 -4.99 14.24
CA GLN A 17 6.29 -6.08 13.29
C GLN A 17 7.69 -6.66 13.48
N THR A 18 8.71 -5.80 13.58
CA THR A 18 10.09 -6.22 13.83
C THR A 18 10.22 -7.00 15.14
N GLN A 19 9.58 -6.52 16.21
CA GLN A 19 9.60 -7.21 17.51
C GLN A 19 8.97 -8.61 17.44
N LEU A 20 7.82 -8.74 16.76
CA LEU A 20 7.15 -10.04 16.59
C LEU A 20 7.99 -11.03 15.79
N VAL A 21 8.62 -10.58 14.70
CA VAL A 21 9.51 -11.44 13.89
C VAL A 21 10.73 -11.90 14.68
N LEU A 22 11.34 -11.01 15.46
CA LEU A 22 12.46 -11.37 16.34
C LEU A 22 12.06 -12.35 17.45
N GLY A 23 10.85 -12.20 17.99
CA GLY A 23 10.29 -13.11 18.98
C GLY A 23 9.95 -14.48 18.38
N LEU A 24 9.34 -14.53 17.19
CA LEU A 24 9.06 -15.78 16.46
C LEU A 24 10.34 -16.59 16.20
N ALA A 25 11.45 -15.92 15.90
CA ALA A 25 12.74 -16.59 15.69
C ALA A 25 13.33 -17.24 16.94
N GLN A 26 12.90 -16.82 18.14
CA GLN A 26 13.38 -17.32 19.42
C GLN A 26 12.36 -18.22 20.13
N GLU A 27 11.09 -18.18 19.73
CA GLU A 27 10.01 -18.93 20.36
C GLU A 27 10.05 -20.40 19.91
N THR A 28 9.83 -21.30 20.88
CA THR A 28 9.91 -22.75 20.67
C THR A 28 8.60 -23.46 20.98
N SER A 29 7.70 -22.78 21.69
CA SER A 29 6.36 -23.28 21.97
C SER A 29 5.47 -23.13 20.74
N SER A 30 4.99 -24.26 20.20
CA SER A 30 4.08 -24.26 19.05
C SER A 30 2.81 -23.43 19.28
N ALA A 31 2.26 -23.44 20.50
CA ALA A 31 1.09 -22.66 20.84
C ALA A 31 1.37 -21.14 20.83
N ARG A 32 2.55 -20.72 21.29
CA ARG A 32 2.95 -19.30 21.24
C ARG A 32 3.35 -18.88 19.83
N LEU A 33 4.02 -19.74 19.07
CA LEU A 33 4.33 -19.51 17.66
C LEU A 33 3.06 -19.27 16.85
N ALA A 34 2.01 -20.06 17.07
CA ALA A 34 0.71 -19.85 16.41
C ALA A 34 0.14 -18.47 16.76
N ALA A 35 0.02 -18.16 18.06
CA ALA A 35 -0.51 -16.87 18.49
C ALA A 35 0.29 -15.66 17.98
N MET A 36 1.63 -15.74 17.98
CA MET A 36 2.49 -14.68 17.45
C MET A 36 2.42 -14.56 15.92
N SER A 37 2.14 -15.66 15.23
CA SER A 37 1.94 -15.66 13.77
C SER A 37 0.60 -15.03 13.41
N ASP A 38 -0.47 -15.35 14.15
CA ASP A 38 -1.80 -14.73 13.99
C ASP A 38 -1.70 -13.21 14.23
N GLU A 39 -1.04 -12.79 15.32
CA GLU A 39 -0.82 -11.37 15.62
C GLU A 39 -0.02 -10.66 14.52
N LEU A 40 1.01 -11.33 13.96
CA LEU A 40 1.81 -10.79 12.88
C LEU A 40 0.98 -10.63 11.59
N GLU A 41 0.12 -11.58 11.26
CA GLU A 41 -0.77 -11.50 10.10
C GLU A 41 -1.77 -10.33 10.23
N GLU A 42 -2.42 -10.19 11.39
CA GLU A 42 -3.31 -9.06 11.66
C GLU A 42 -2.58 -7.73 11.52
N LEU A 43 -1.37 -7.63 12.08
CA LEU A 43 -0.55 -6.43 12.02
C LEU A 43 -0.16 -6.08 10.58
N LEU A 44 0.23 -7.07 9.78
CA LEU A 44 0.58 -6.87 8.37
C LEU A 44 -0.61 -6.36 7.56
N ASN A 45 -1.82 -6.88 7.80
CA ASN A 45 -3.04 -6.40 7.15
C ASN A 45 -3.32 -4.93 7.47
N VAL A 46 -3.15 -4.53 8.74
CA VAL A 46 -3.32 -3.13 9.15
C VAL A 46 -2.30 -2.22 8.48
N ILE A 47 -1.04 -2.65 8.44
CA ILE A 47 0.04 -1.89 7.79
C ILE A 47 -0.24 -1.73 6.29
N GLN A 48 -0.54 -2.82 5.57
CA GLN A 48 -0.82 -2.77 4.15
C GLN A 48 -2.00 -1.84 3.82
N LYS A 49 -3.07 -1.91 4.63
CA LYS A 49 -4.21 -1.02 4.47
C LYS A 49 -3.80 0.44 4.61
N ARG A 50 -3.04 0.79 5.66
CA ARG A 50 -2.58 2.17 5.88
C ARG A 50 -1.63 2.65 4.80
N GLU A 51 -0.71 1.80 4.35
CA GLU A 51 0.19 2.15 3.26
C GLU A 51 -0.56 2.40 1.95
N ALA A 52 -1.59 1.62 1.66
CA ALA A 52 -2.45 1.85 0.50
C ALA A 52 -3.25 3.15 0.63
N GLU A 53 -3.72 3.50 1.83
CA GLU A 53 -4.39 4.77 2.12
C GLU A 53 -3.44 5.97 1.95
N GLU A 54 -2.17 5.85 2.39
CA GLU A 54 -1.16 6.90 2.21
C GLU A 54 -0.71 7.04 0.75
N GLN A 55 -0.49 5.93 0.03
CA GLN A 55 -0.06 5.93 -1.38
C GLN A 55 -1.18 6.35 -2.34
N GLY A 56 -2.43 5.97 -2.07
CA GLY A 56 -3.60 6.42 -2.85
C GLY A 56 -3.92 7.91 -2.66
N SER A 57 -3.45 8.51 -1.56
CA SER A 57 -3.53 9.95 -1.30
C SER A 57 -2.40 10.75 -1.99
N GLN A 58 -1.35 10.07 -2.43
CA GLN A 58 -0.24 10.62 -3.23
C GLN A 58 -0.47 10.46 -4.74
N VAL A 59 -1.67 10.75 -5.25
CA VAL A 59 -1.74 11.23 -6.63
C VAL A 59 -1.14 12.65 -6.58
N PRO A 60 -0.01 12.95 -7.23
CA PRO A 60 0.47 14.31 -7.30
C PRO A 60 -0.63 15.10 -8.01
N GLN A 61 -1.36 15.93 -7.26
CA GLN A 61 -2.07 17.07 -7.83
C GLN A 61 -0.99 17.98 -8.42
N ARG A 62 -0.50 17.61 -9.61
CA ARG A 62 0.18 18.57 -10.47
C ARG A 62 -0.90 19.59 -10.79
N GLU A 63 -0.64 20.84 -10.41
CA GLU A 63 -1.43 22.02 -10.75
C GLU A 63 -1.43 22.25 -12.27
N ASP A 64 -1.93 21.28 -13.06
CA ASP A 64 -2.17 21.40 -14.49
C ASP A 64 -3.14 20.28 -14.91
N GLY A 65 -4.38 20.40 -14.42
CA GLY A 65 -5.66 19.93 -14.99
C GLY A 65 -5.77 18.63 -15.81
N ILE A 66 -4.87 17.66 -15.76
CA ILE A 66 -4.96 16.42 -16.53
C ILE A 66 -4.91 15.23 -15.58
N VAL A 67 -6.10 14.67 -15.31
CA VAL A 67 -6.24 13.37 -14.66
C VAL A 67 -5.81 12.31 -15.67
N VAL A 68 -4.64 11.70 -15.46
CA VAL A 68 -4.28 10.46 -16.16
C VAL A 68 -4.86 9.31 -15.37
N GLU A 69 -6.02 8.81 -15.80
CA GLU A 69 -6.59 7.57 -15.27
C GLU A 69 -5.64 6.41 -15.63
N PRO A 70 -5.35 5.49 -14.69
CA PRO A 70 -4.48 4.35 -14.98
C PRO A 70 -5.22 3.40 -15.95
N GLY A 71 -4.89 3.53 -17.24
CA GLY A 71 -5.48 2.75 -18.32
C GLY A 71 -5.75 3.51 -19.62
N ALA A 72 -5.57 4.83 -19.66
CA ALA A 72 -5.92 5.65 -20.84
C ALA A 72 -4.84 5.72 -21.95
N ASP A 73 -3.63 5.23 -21.72
CA ASP A 73 -2.48 5.45 -22.62
C ASP A 73 -2.23 4.36 -23.69
N LEU A 74 -3.11 3.35 -23.86
CA LEU A 74 -2.82 2.29 -24.83
C LEU A 74 -3.47 2.44 -26.22
N ASP A 75 -4.46 3.31 -26.39
CA ASP A 75 -5.25 3.35 -27.65
C ASP A 75 -4.83 4.47 -28.62
N ARG A 76 -4.07 5.47 -28.15
CA ARG A 76 -3.84 6.70 -28.94
C ARG A 76 -2.64 6.66 -29.89
N ASP A 77 -1.69 5.74 -29.70
CA ASP A 77 -0.46 5.67 -30.52
C ASP A 77 -0.60 4.90 -31.84
N LEU A 78 -1.73 4.23 -32.11
CA LEU A 78 -1.90 3.42 -33.32
C LEU A 78 -2.64 4.12 -34.48
N GLN A 79 -3.15 5.35 -34.30
CA GLN A 79 -3.96 6.02 -35.32
C GLN A 79 -3.24 7.18 -36.05
N GLY A 80 -1.91 7.22 -36.02
CA GLY A 80 -1.11 8.31 -36.58
C GLY A 80 -0.39 8.05 -37.91
N LYS A 81 -0.37 6.82 -38.45
CA LYS A 81 0.36 6.52 -39.70
C LYS A 81 -0.28 5.38 -40.51
N VAL A 82 -1.34 5.69 -41.25
CA VAL A 82 -1.66 4.96 -42.49
C VAL A 82 -1.88 6.02 -43.57
N GLY A 83 -1.06 5.96 -44.61
CA GLY A 83 -0.92 6.98 -45.65
C GLY A 83 -2.21 7.25 -46.45
N ASP A 84 -2.46 8.54 -46.68
CA ASP A 84 -3.34 9.02 -47.74
C ASP A 84 -2.50 9.06 -49.04
N ASP A 85 -2.49 7.93 -49.74
CA ASP A 85 -1.97 7.77 -51.09
C ASP A 85 -3.06 8.16 -52.10
N GLY A 86 -2.77 9.16 -52.95
CA GLY A 86 -3.21 9.19 -54.35
C GLY A 86 -4.55 9.85 -54.69
N ARG A 87 -4.48 11.11 -55.14
CA ARG A 87 -5.26 11.61 -56.29
C ARG A 87 -4.42 12.52 -57.17
#